data_AF-A0A2N0LE77-F1
#
_entry.id   AF-A0A2N0LE77-F1
#
_cell.length_a   1.000
_cell.length_b   1.000
_cell.length_c   1.000
_cell.angle_alpha   90.00
_cell.angle_beta   90.00
_cell.angle_gamma   90.00
#
_symmetry.space_group_name_H-M   'P 1'
#
loop_
_entity.id
_entity.type
_entity.pdbx_description
1 polymer ?
#
loop_
_entity_poly.entity_id
_entity_poly.type
_entity_poly.pdbx_seq_one_letter_code
_entity_poly.pdbx_strand_id
1 'polypeptide(L)'
;MTAWVDGIEVGTASVVARPGVPSSLSRAGEYFGPLGASLKRVWSYDTPIQFWYFYDPRAAFAATSTLSEVLSGGIVWIEVSENADFKGLSLYQGWNLVPLP
;
A
#
# COMPACT_ATOMS: atom_id res chain seq x y z
N MET A 1 -17.53 -15.91 10.83
CA MET A 1 -17.46 -17.39 10.78
C MET A 1 -17.66 -17.88 12.21
N THR A 2 -18.62 -18.78 12.45
CA THR A 2 -18.92 -19.32 13.79
C THR A 2 -18.37 -20.73 13.91
N ALA A 3 -17.73 -21.05 15.04
CA ALA A 3 -17.23 -22.39 15.32
C ALA A 3 -18.24 -23.16 16.20
N TRP A 4 -18.49 -24.41 15.84
CA TRP A 4 -19.45 -25.29 16.50
C TRP A 4 -18.75 -26.61 16.88
N VAL A 5 -18.96 -27.07 18.11
CA VAL A 5 -18.60 -28.42 18.58
C VAL A 5 -19.85 -29.02 19.19
N ASP A 6 -20.24 -30.22 18.75
CA ASP A 6 -21.39 -30.98 19.25
C ASP A 6 -22.71 -30.18 19.28
N GLY A 7 -22.90 -29.29 18.31
CA GLY A 7 -24.11 -28.46 18.19
C GLY A 7 -24.18 -27.27 19.15
N ILE A 8 -23.12 -27.01 19.92
CA ILE A 8 -22.99 -25.83 20.77
C ILE A 8 -22.04 -24.83 20.09
N GLU A 9 -22.47 -23.58 20.00
CA GLU A 9 -21.61 -22.49 19.51
C GLU A 9 -20.50 -22.26 20.54
N VAL A 10 -19.25 -22.51 20.13
CA VAL A 10 -18.07 -22.38 21.02
C VAL A 10 -17.30 -21.10 20.77
N GLY A 11 -17.75 -20.26 19.84
CA GLY A 11 -17.18 -18.94 19.64
C GLY A 11 -17.63 -18.26 18.36
N THR A 12 -17.85 -16.95 18.47
CA THR A 12 -18.17 -16.07 17.36
C THR A 12 -16.90 -15.32 16.93
N ALA A 13 -16.42 -15.51 15.70
CA ALA A 13 -15.35 -14.68 15.16
C ALA A 13 -15.95 -13.37 14.61
N SER A 14 -15.55 -12.23 15.20
CA SER A 14 -15.84 -10.92 14.62
C SER A 14 -14.74 -10.57 13.62
N VAL A 15 -15.14 -10.11 12.43
CA VAL A 15 -14.19 -9.45 11.52
C VAL A 15 -13.92 -8.08 12.12
N VAL A 16 -12.73 -7.90 12.70
CA VAL A 16 -12.26 -6.56 13.08
C VAL A 16 -11.92 -5.85 11.78
N ALA A 17 -12.86 -5.07 11.25
CA ALA A 17 -12.51 -4.03 10.29
C ALA A 17 -11.69 -3.01 11.08
N ARG A 18 -10.36 -3.05 10.94
CA ARG A 18 -9.53 -1.93 11.40
C ARG A 18 -10.05 -0.70 10.64
N PRO A 19 -10.47 0.37 11.32
CA PRO A 19 -10.81 1.61 10.63
C PRO A 19 -9.61 1.93 9.75
N GLY A 20 -9.81 1.91 8.43
CA GLY A 20 -8.76 2.23 7.50
C GLY A 20 -8.40 3.68 7.77
N VAL A 21 -7.23 3.93 8.37
CA VAL A 21 -6.62 5.26 8.27
C VAL A 21 -6.52 5.50 6.77
N PRO A 22 -7.07 6.60 6.23
CA PRO A 22 -6.92 6.92 4.82
C PRO A 22 -5.45 6.74 4.46
N SER A 23 -5.15 5.94 3.44
CA SER A 23 -3.76 5.61 3.08
C SER A 23 -2.97 6.90 2.78
N SER A 24 -3.67 7.96 2.32
CA SER A 24 -3.16 9.32 2.16
C SER A 24 -2.59 9.99 3.43
N LEU A 25 -2.96 9.52 4.62
CA LEU A 25 -2.48 10.02 5.92
C LEU A 25 -1.33 9.16 6.48
N SER A 26 -0.92 8.11 5.78
CA SER A 26 0.28 7.35 6.13
C SER A 26 1.54 8.07 5.64
N ARG A 27 2.72 7.72 6.17
CA ARG A 27 3.99 8.25 5.64
C ARG A 27 4.19 7.90 4.17
N ALA A 28 3.70 6.75 3.72
CA ALA A 28 3.65 6.41 2.30
C ALA A 28 2.76 7.40 1.51
N GLY A 29 1.58 7.72 2.03
CA GLY A 29 0.68 8.72 1.45
C GLY A 29 1.34 10.09 1.32
N GLU A 30 2.03 10.56 2.36
CA GLU A 30 2.79 11.81 2.32
C GLU A 30 3.95 11.77 1.31
N TYR A 31 4.68 10.66 1.25
CA TYR A 31 5.85 10.52 0.39
C TYR A 31 5.49 10.47 -1.10
N PHE A 32 4.45 9.70 -1.45
CA PHE A 32 3.98 9.52 -2.84
C PHE A 32 2.92 10.55 -3.25
N GLY A 33 2.38 11.32 -2.30
CA GLY A 33 1.36 12.34 -2.51
C GLY A 33 1.62 13.34 -3.65
N PRO A 34 2.87 13.80 -3.89
CA PRO A 34 3.18 14.71 -5.01
C PRO A 34 2.81 14.18 -6.40
N LEU A 35 2.67 12.85 -6.59
CA LEU A 35 2.20 12.28 -7.86
C LEU A 35 0.70 12.53 -8.10
N GLY A 36 -0.06 12.85 -7.06
CA GLY A 36 -1.48 13.17 -7.14
C GLY A 36 -2.29 12.09 -7.88
N ALA A 37 -3.11 12.54 -8.83
CA ALA A 37 -3.98 11.66 -9.62
C ALA A 37 -3.23 10.73 -10.58
N SER A 38 -1.96 11.00 -10.88
CA SER A 38 -1.17 10.14 -11.77
C SER A 38 -0.78 8.83 -11.11
N LEU A 39 -0.70 8.77 -9.78
CA LEU A 39 -0.32 7.56 -9.05
C LEU A 39 -1.46 6.52 -9.07
N LYS A 40 -1.15 5.32 -9.56
CA LYS A 40 -2.06 4.17 -9.48
C LYS A 40 -1.71 3.25 -8.32
N ARG A 41 -0.44 2.90 -8.15
CA ARG A 41 -0.01 1.91 -7.15
C ARG A 41 1.48 1.98 -6.89
N VAL A 42 1.88 1.58 -5.68
CA VAL A 42 3.27 1.31 -5.32
C VAL A 42 3.40 -0.10 -4.77
N TRP A 43 4.47 -0.80 -5.15
CA TRP A 43 4.90 -2.04 -4.52
C TRP A 43 6.30 -1.90 -3.95
N SER A 44 6.53 -2.50 -2.78
CA SER A 44 7.85 -2.62 -2.15
C SER A 44 8.05 -4.06 -1.71
N TYR A 45 9.25 -4.58 -1.91
CA TYR A 45 9.63 -5.92 -1.47
C TYR A 45 10.56 -5.82 -0.26
N ASP A 46 10.19 -6.49 0.82
CA ASP A 46 11.01 -6.64 2.00
C ASP A 46 11.78 -7.95 1.90
N THR A 47 13.07 -7.84 1.59
CA THR A 47 13.96 -9.00 1.43
C THR A 47 14.12 -9.82 2.72
N PRO A 48 14.35 -9.22 3.90
CA PRO A 48 14.44 -9.96 5.17
C PRO A 48 13.28 -10.92 5.43
N ILE A 49 12.03 -10.50 5.24
CA ILE A 49 10.85 -11.34 5.52
C ILE A 49 10.18 -11.90 4.26
N GLN A 50 10.74 -11.63 3.08
CA GLN A 50 10.25 -12.05 1.76
C GLN A 50 8.78 -11.70 1.52
N PHE A 51 8.40 -10.46 1.86
CA PHE A 51 7.01 -10.02 1.83
C PHE A 51 6.82 -8.81 0.89
N TRP A 52 5.66 -8.77 0.25
CA TRP A 52 5.26 -7.66 -0.61
C TRP A 52 4.33 -6.70 0.12
N TYR A 53 4.74 -5.45 0.21
CA TYR A 53 3.91 -4.34 0.66
C TYR A 53 3.35 -3.58 -0.53
N PHE A 54 2.12 -3.06 -0.41
CA PHE A 54 1.54 -2.22 -1.45
C PHE A 54 0.81 -1.00 -0.90
N TYR A 55 0.80 0.06 -1.70
CA TYR A 55 0.04 1.28 -1.46
C TYR A 55 -0.81 1.61 -2.69
N ASP A 56 -2.07 1.93 -2.49
CA ASP A 56 -2.96 2.42 -3.53
C ASP A 56 -3.73 3.65 -3.01
N PRO A 57 -3.66 4.80 -3.71
CA PRO A 57 -4.27 6.04 -3.24
C PRO A 57 -5.80 6.06 -3.38
N ARG A 58 -6.42 5.09 -4.08
CA ARG A 58 -7.88 5.05 -4.23
C ARG A 58 -8.52 4.61 -2.92
N ALA A 59 -9.55 5.33 -2.50
CA ALA A 59 -10.25 5.09 -1.23
C ALA A 59 -10.71 3.64 -1.02
N ALA A 60 -11.06 2.92 -2.09
CA ALA A 60 -11.43 1.51 -2.06
C ALA A 60 -10.33 0.57 -1.52
N PHE A 61 -9.07 1.01 -1.54
CA PHE A 61 -7.91 0.24 -1.09
C PHE A 61 -7.26 0.82 0.18
N ALA A 62 -7.85 1.86 0.79
CA ALA A 62 -7.28 2.49 1.99
C ALA A 62 -7.15 1.50 3.16
N ALA A 63 -8.14 0.62 3.33
CA ALA A 63 -8.14 -0.38 4.41
C ALA A 63 -7.24 -1.60 4.13
N THR A 64 -6.83 -1.82 2.88
CA THR A 64 -6.06 -3.02 2.48
C THR A 64 -4.61 -2.70 2.14
N SER A 65 -4.27 -1.43 1.87
CA SER A 65 -2.88 -1.00 1.66
C SER A 65 -2.02 -1.37 2.88
N THR A 66 -0.92 -2.07 2.62
CA THR A 66 0.01 -2.57 3.66
C THR A 66 1.31 -1.77 3.73
N LEU A 67 1.65 -1.01 2.69
CA LEU A 67 2.77 -0.09 2.68
C LEU A 67 2.35 1.22 3.36
N SER A 68 2.61 1.34 4.65
CA SER A 68 2.32 2.55 5.45
C SER A 68 3.54 3.45 5.65
N GLU A 69 4.74 2.89 5.53
CA GLU A 69 6.02 3.55 5.77
C GLU A 69 6.91 3.50 4.52
N VAL A 70 7.78 4.49 4.36
CA VAL A 70 8.82 4.49 3.31
C VAL A 70 10.16 4.41 4.01
N LEU A 71 10.83 3.27 3.86
CA LEU A 71 12.14 3.02 4.47
C LEU A 71 13.25 3.36 3.48
N SER A 72 14.31 4.01 3.98
CA SER A 72 15.45 4.42 3.17
C SER A 72 16.24 3.22 2.62
N GLY A 73 16.90 3.42 1.47
CA GLY A 73 17.79 2.43 0.85
C GLY A 73 17.09 1.25 0.15
N GLY A 74 15.76 1.24 0.09
CA GLY A 74 14.97 0.25 -0.64
C GLY A 74 14.77 0.60 -2.13
N ILE A 75 14.06 -0.27 -2.85
CA ILE A 75 13.58 -0.02 -4.21
C ILE A 75 12.06 -0.24 -4.23
N VAL A 76 11.34 0.60 -4.95
CA VAL A 76 9.89 0.48 -5.15
C VAL A 76 9.53 0.44 -6.63
N TRP A 77 8.46 -0.27 -6.94
CA TRP A 77 7.78 -0.19 -8.23
C TRP A 77 6.63 0.81 -8.12
N ILE A 78 6.62 1.84 -8.98
CA ILE A 78 5.57 2.86 -9.03
C ILE A 78 4.85 2.75 -10.38
N GLU A 79 3.54 2.52 -10.33
CA GLU A 79 2.68 2.60 -11.52
C GLU A 79 2.05 3.99 -11.62
N VAL A 80 2.25 4.66 -12.75
CA VAL A 80 1.61 5.95 -13.06
C VAL A 80 0.72 5.87 -14.31
N SER A 81 -0.37 6.63 -14.33
CA SER A 81 -1.30 6.69 -15.47
C SER A 81 -0.81 7.54 -16.64
N GLU A 82 0.15 8.42 -16.39
CA GLU A 82 0.74 9.36 -17.34
C GLU A 82 2.18 9.69 -16.90
N ASN A 83 2.97 10.32 -17.78
CA ASN A 83 4.32 10.75 -17.43
C ASN A 83 4.25 11.80 -16.31
N ALA A 84 5.12 11.71 -15.32
CA ALA A 84 5.14 12.59 -14.16
C ALA A 84 6.55 12.79 -13.62
N ASP A 85 6.81 13.96 -13.02
CA ASP A 85 8.05 14.18 -12.29
C ASP A 85 7.86 13.84 -10.80
N PHE A 86 8.81 13.09 -10.25
CA PHE A 86 8.79 12.65 -8.87
C PHE A 86 10.16 12.79 -8.23
N LYS A 87 10.30 13.76 -7.31
CA LYS A 87 11.52 13.97 -6.51
C LYS A 87 12.81 14.03 -7.35
N GLY A 88 12.75 14.69 -8.52
CA GLY A 88 13.88 14.83 -9.44
C GLY A 88 14.05 13.69 -10.45
N LEU A 89 13.13 12.72 -10.47
CA LEU A 89 13.08 11.64 -11.46
C LEU A 89 11.91 11.85 -12.42
N SER A 90 12.10 11.53 -13.69
CA SER A 90 11.00 11.42 -14.65
C SER A 90 10.45 9.99 -14.66
N LEU A 91 9.18 9.85 -14.30
CA LEU A 91 8.42 8.62 -14.42
C LEU A 91 7.67 8.60 -15.75
N TYR A 92 7.64 7.44 -16.38
CA TYR A 92 6.91 7.22 -17.63
C TYR A 92 5.62 6.45 -17.36
N GLN A 93 4.60 6.67 -18.17
CA GLN A 93 3.34 5.92 -18.10
C GLN A 93 3.59 4.40 -17.96
N GLY A 94 2.99 3.79 -16.93
CA GLY A 94 3.23 2.38 -16.58
C GLY A 94 4.14 2.23 -15.36
N TRP A 95 4.86 1.10 -15.31
CA TRP A 95 5.69 0.70 -14.17
C TRP A 95 7.10 1.28 -14.25
N ASN A 96 7.51 1.96 -13.17
CA ASN A 96 8.84 2.53 -13.00
C ASN A 96 9.51 1.93 -11.76
N LEU A 97 10.78 1.53 -11.90
CA LEU A 97 11.60 1.08 -10.78
C LEU A 97 12.35 2.27 -10.18
N VAL A 98 12.07 2.60 -8.92
CA VAL A 98 12.57 3.81 -8.27
C VAL A 98 13.34 3.45 -6.99
N PRO A 99 14.62 3.82 -6.87
CA PRO A 99 15.34 3.69 -5.60
C PRO A 99 14.82 4.73 -4.60
N LEU A 100 14.65 4.31 -3.35
CA LEU A 100 14.35 5.20 -2.24
C LEU A 100 15.65 5.86 -1.72
N PRO A 101 15.57 7.10 -1.20
CA PRO A 101 16.71 7.82 -0.68
C PRO A 101 17.39 7.12 0.51
#